data_AF-A0A9D5ID42-F1
#
_entry.id   AF-A0A9D5ID42-F1
#
_cell.length_a   1.000
_cell.length_b   1.000
_cell.length_c   1.000
_cell.angle_alpha   90.00
_cell.angle_beta   90.00
_cell.angle_gamma   90.00
#
_symmetry.space_group_name_H-M   'P 1'
#
loop_
_entity.id
_entity.type
_entity.pdbx_description
1 polymer ?
#
loop_
_entity_poly.entity_id
_entity_poly.type
_entity_poly.pdbx_seq_one_letter_code
_entity_poly.pdbx_strand_id
1 'polypeptide(L)' 'MYAIRNGTWIPAARGRMECRADFPFNGEWNEKHYTTKQVRPVFVDEPDEIVVVTVYTYYF' A
#
# COMPACT_ATOMS: atom_id res chain seq x y z
N MET A 1 -2.48 6.62 -10.44
CA MET A 1 -1.24 6.13 -9.79
C MET A 1 -1.59 4.86 -9.03
N TYR A 2 -0.73 3.84 -9.05
CA TYR A 2 -0.98 2.55 -8.39
C TYR A 2 0.17 2.23 -7.44
N ALA A 3 -0.12 1.75 -6.23
CA ALA A 3 0.91 1.56 -5.21
C ALA A 3 2.04 0.60 -5.66
N ILE A 4 1.67 -0.63 -6.08
CA ILE A 4 2.64 -1.66 -6.45
C ILE A 4 3.43 -1.29 -7.72
N ARG A 5 2.78 -0.67 -8.72
CA ARG A 5 3.45 -0.36 -10.01
C ARG A 5 4.39 0.86 -9.94
N ASN A 6 4.21 1.74 -8.96
CA ASN A 6 4.95 3.00 -8.85
C ASN A 6 5.84 3.09 -7.61
N GLY A 7 5.58 2.29 -6.58
CA GLY A 7 6.35 2.30 -5.34
C GLY A 7 7.62 1.47 -5.46
N THR A 8 8.65 1.85 -4.71
CA THR A 8 9.86 1.05 -4.56
C THR A 8 9.54 -0.22 -3.78
N TRP A 9 9.80 -1.38 -4.38
CA TRP A 9 9.62 -2.67 -3.73
C TRP A 9 10.77 -2.90 -2.75
N ILE A 10 10.42 -3.20 -1.51
CA ILE A 10 11.37 -3.52 -0.45
C ILE A 10 11.01 -4.88 0.16
N PRO A 11 11.99 -5.66 0.65
CA PRO A 11 11.72 -6.92 1.33
C PRO A 11 10.85 -6.72 2.57
N ALA A 12 9.89 -7.61 2.74
CA ALA A 12 9.07 -7.78 3.93
C ALA A 12 9.30 -9.17 4.55
N ALA A 13 8.66 -9.45 5.69
CA ALA A 13 8.82 -10.71 6.39
C ALA A 13 8.37 -11.92 5.54
N ARG A 14 9.05 -13.07 5.73
CA ARG A 14 8.69 -14.38 5.12
C ARG A 14 8.75 -14.38 3.59
N GLY A 15 9.76 -13.74 3.00
CA GLY A 15 9.98 -13.74 1.55
C GLY A 15 8.98 -12.91 0.75
N ARG A 16 8.25 -12.02 1.42
CA ARG A 16 7.28 -11.11 0.79
C ARG A 16 7.95 -9.81 0.40
N MET A 17 7.28 -9.02 -0.43
CA MET A 17 7.63 -7.66 -0.77
C MET A 17 6.60 -6.68 -0.22
N GLU A 18 7.00 -5.45 -0.01
CA GLU A 18 6.08 -4.35 0.25
C GLU A 18 6.53 -3.09 -0.47
N CYS A 19 5.62 -2.13 -0.62
CA CYS A 19 5.92 -0.79 -1.06
C CYS A 19 5.03 0.21 -0.32
N ARG A 20 5.26 1.51 -0.49
CA ARG A 20 4.41 2.56 0.06
C ARG A 20 4.12 3.59 -1.01
N ALA A 21 2.89 4.09 -1.03
CA ALA A 21 2.49 5.19 -1.89
C ALA A 21 1.46 6.07 -1.17
N ASP A 22 1.68 7.38 -1.24
CA ASP A 22 0.78 8.38 -0.69
C ASP A 22 -0.21 8.83 -1.76
N PHE A 23 -1.47 8.97 -1.36
CA PHE A 23 -2.56 9.40 -2.23
C PHE A 23 -3.33 10.54 -1.57
N PRO A 24 -3.75 11.55 -2.36
CA PRO A 24 -4.78 12.47 -1.91
C PRO A 24 -6.02 11.68 -1.49
N PHE A 25 -6.53 11.99 -0.29
CA PHE A 25 -7.75 11.39 0.24
C PHE A 25 -8.84 12.44 0.41
N ASN A 26 -8.52 13.56 1.06
CA ASN A 26 -9.44 14.69 1.32
C ASN A 26 -10.83 14.23 1.77
N GLY A 27 -10.87 13.34 2.76
CA GLY A 27 -12.07 12.66 3.18
C GLY A 27 -12.10 12.40 4.68
N GLU A 28 -13.20 11.85 5.15
CA GLU A 28 -13.38 11.49 6.55
C GLU A 28 -13.14 9.99 6.75
N TRP A 29 -12.45 9.65 7.82
CA TRP A 29 -12.31 8.29 8.31
C TRP A 29 -12.44 8.29 9.83
N ASN A 30 -13.35 7.48 10.36
CA ASN A 30 -13.59 7.37 11.80
C ASN A 30 -13.80 8.75 12.46
N GLU A 31 -14.74 9.53 11.91
CA GLU A 31 -15.14 10.86 12.40
C GLU A 31 -14.04 11.94 12.36
N LYS A 32 -12.91 11.66 11.68
CA LYS A 32 -11.81 12.60 11.50
C LYS A 32 -11.50 12.85 10.03
N HIS A 33 -11.28 14.11 9.68
CA HIS A 33 -10.85 14.50 8.34
C HIS A 33 -9.35 14.26 8.15
N TYR A 34 -8.99 13.72 6.98
CA TYR A 34 -7.63 13.41 6.57
C TYR A 34 -7.41 13.85 5.13
N THR A 35 -6.30 14.52 4.87
CA THR A 35 -5.99 15.01 3.52
C THR A 35 -5.26 13.94 2.71
N THR A 36 -4.51 13.07 3.40
CA THR A 36 -3.66 12.06 2.77
C THR A 36 -3.97 10.67 3.31
N LYS A 37 -3.90 9.67 2.43
CA LYS A 37 -3.79 8.27 2.85
C LYS A 37 -2.55 7.64 2.25
N GLN A 38 -1.83 6.86 3.05
CA GLN A 38 -0.74 6.02 2.59
C GLN A 38 -1.22 4.58 2.46
N VAL A 39 -0.96 3.98 1.30
CA VAL A 39 -1.26 2.57 1.04
C VAL A 39 0.05 1.79 1.07
N ARG A 40 0.11 0.76 1.91
CA ARG A 40 1.23 -0.17 2.06
C ARG A 40 0.75 -1.59 1.78
N PRO A 41 0.77 -2.05 0.52
CA PRO A 41 0.51 -3.43 0.19
C PRO A 41 1.71 -4.30 0.58
N VAL A 42 1.43 -5.50 1.08
CA VAL A 42 2.38 -6.59 1.25
C VAL A 42 1.96 -7.70 0.31
N PHE A 43 2.87 -8.16 -0.54
CA PHE A 43 2.57 -9.04 -1.67
C PHE A 43 3.71 -10.01 -1.97
N VAL A 44 3.44 -11.00 -2.81
CA VAL A 44 4.43 -11.90 -3.40
C VAL A 44 4.44 -11.67 -4.90
N ASP A 45 5.62 -11.62 -5.50
CA ASP A 45 5.81 -11.56 -6.95
C ASP A 45 6.00 -13.00 -7.46
N GLU A 46 4.92 -13.58 -7.99
CA GLU A 46 4.92 -14.91 -8.61
C GLU A 46 5.15 -14.76 -10.13
N PRO A 47 5.54 -15.84 -10.85
CA PRO A 47 5.95 -15.72 -12.24
C PRO A 47 4.94 -15.04 -13.19
N ASP A 48 3.64 -15.25 -12.95
CA ASP A 48 2.57 -14.76 -13.82
C ASP A 48 1.65 -13.73 -13.13
N GLU A 49 1.79 -13.53 -11.81
CA GLU A 49 0.91 -12.65 -11.06
C GLU A 49 1.54 -12.09 -9.79
N ILE A 50 0.96 -11.00 -9.29
CA ILE A 50 1.31 -10.43 -7.99
C ILE A 50 0.18 -10.78 -7.01
N VAL A 51 0.48 -11.63 -6.04
CA VAL A 51 -0.48 -12.04 -5.01
C VAL A 51 -0.42 -11.05 -3.84
N VAL A 52 -1.45 -10.22 -3.70
CA VAL A 52 -1.56 -9.29 -2.56
C VAL A 52 -2.04 -10.03 -1.33
N VAL A 53 -1.19 -10.09 -0.31
CA VAL A 53 -1.46 -10.80 0.95
C VAL A 53 -2.26 -9.94 1.91
N THR A 54 -1.87 -8.67 2.05
CA THR A 54 -2.56 -7.70 2.90
C THR A 54 -2.28 -6.28 2.43
N VAL A 55 -3.20 -5.36 2.72
CA VAL A 55 -3.04 -3.94 2.43
C VAL A 55 -3.29 -3.15 3.70
N TYR A 56 -2.25 -2.49 4.21
CA TYR A 56 -2.41 -1.50 5.26
C TYR A 56 -2.71 -0.14 4.65
N THR A 57 -3.69 0.56 5.21
CA THR A 57 -3.97 1.96 4.88
C THR A 57 -3.83 2.80 6.13
N TYR A 58 -3.01 3.84 6.05
CA TYR A 58 -2.79 4.81 7.11
C TYR A 58 -3.36 6.15 6.67
N TYR A 59 -4.07 6.83 7.57
CA TYR A 59 -4.67 8.14 7.30
C TYR A 59 -3.91 9.22 8.08
N PHE A 60 -3.54 10.31 7.39
CA PHE A 60 -2.71 11.40 7.90
C PHE A 60 -3.39 12.76 7.74
#